data_AF-D3FRJ7-F1
#
_entry.id   AF-D3FRJ7-F1
#
_cell.length_a   1.000
_cell.length_b   1.000
_cell.length_c   1.000
_cell.angle_alpha   90.00
_cell.angle_beta   90.00
_cell.angle_gamma   90.00
#
_symmetry.space_group_name_H-M   'P 1'
#
loop_
_entity.id
_entity.type
_entity.pdbx_description
1 polymer ?
#
loop_
_entity_poly.entity_id
_entity_poly.type
_entity_poly.pdbx_seq_one_letter_code
_entity_poly.pdbx_strand_id
1 'polypeptide(L)'
;MQFSLHVPMNVIDLVGTVLSWGIFIYFIYYFYQKQEKELTLWKACLAAFAGVISFNINTTMFHTDLSLPILPIGVWLLLWYASTRKNGAWERYRPFAWLGFLSNYVTIVIMILSLAIHNLVFPKDDLTTFIANYEHAELMATHPSADEVILDVERLEQQLPLFEQSSLMDLSWYEEIAYGERSEQNEQFPYMLTGTYTKWGSGLPAILYVERDGKGILIELPDEQRYFRADDSVLKGGGIE
;
A
#
# COMPACT_ATOMS: atom_id res chain seq x y z
N MET A 1 -22.69 -5.99 -3.77
CA MET A 1 -21.44 -6.58 -3.24
C MET A 1 -20.57 -6.93 -4.44
N GLN A 2 -19.61 -6.07 -4.78
CA GLN A 2 -18.54 -6.45 -5.70
C GLN A 2 -17.52 -7.20 -4.85
N PHE A 3 -17.37 -8.50 -5.07
CA PHE A 3 -16.24 -9.26 -4.55
C PHE A 3 -15.04 -8.93 -5.45
N SER A 4 -14.40 -7.79 -5.22
CA SER A 4 -13.06 -7.54 -5.76
C SER A 4 -12.07 -8.29 -4.87
N LEU A 5 -11.55 -9.41 -5.39
CA LEU A 5 -10.38 -10.06 -4.84
C LEU A 5 -9.18 -9.15 -5.17
N HIS A 6 -9.01 -8.09 -4.37
CA HIS A 6 -7.84 -7.22 -4.47
C HIS A 6 -6.68 -8.04 -3.91
N VAL A 7 -5.92 -8.70 -4.79
CA VAL A 7 -4.67 -9.33 -4.37
C VAL A 7 -3.72 -8.16 -4.09
N PRO A 8 -3.30 -7.95 -2.83
CA PRO A 8 -2.38 -6.87 -2.56
C PRO A 8 -1.07 -7.16 -3.31
N MET A 9 -0.62 -6.20 -4.13
CA MET A 9 0.72 -6.23 -4.74
C MET A 9 1.82 -6.12 -3.66
N ASN A 10 1.43 -5.75 -2.45
CA ASN A 10 2.26 -5.68 -1.26
C ASN A 10 2.32 -7.05 -0.55
N VAL A 11 3.54 -7.60 -0.42
CA VAL A 11 3.77 -8.90 0.21
C VAL A 11 3.44 -8.89 1.71
N ILE A 12 3.63 -7.75 2.38
CA ILE A 12 3.37 -7.61 3.82
C ILE A 12 1.86 -7.66 4.10
N ASP A 13 1.06 -7.04 3.23
CA ASP A 13 -0.41 -7.09 3.33
C ASP A 13 -0.94 -8.49 2.99
N LEU A 14 -0.33 -9.17 2.02
CA LEU A 14 -0.67 -10.56 1.68
C LEU A 14 -0.43 -11.48 2.88
N VAL A 15 0.76 -11.41 3.49
CA VAL A 15 1.11 -12.20 4.67
C VAL A 15 0.20 -11.86 5.84
N GLY A 16 -0.07 -10.57 6.10
CA GLY A 16 -1.02 -10.14 7.13
C GLY A 16 -2.41 -10.72 6.91
N THR A 17 -2.91 -10.69 5.68
CA THR A 17 -4.22 -11.26 5.32
C THR A 17 -4.27 -12.76 5.58
N VAL A 18 -3.25 -13.50 5.14
CA VAL A 18 -3.14 -14.95 5.37
C VAL A 18 -3.08 -15.27 6.86
N LEU A 19 -2.31 -14.50 7.64
CA LEU A 19 -2.22 -14.66 9.10
C LEU A 19 -3.57 -14.40 9.78
N SER A 20 -4.30 -13.34 9.38
CA SER A 20 -5.62 -13.03 9.93
C SER A 20 -6.61 -14.17 9.73
N TRP A 21 -6.71 -14.69 8.49
CA TRP A 21 -7.56 -15.84 8.18
C TRP A 21 -7.11 -17.12 8.89
N GLY A 22 -5.80 -17.34 8.98
CA GLY A 22 -5.23 -18.47 9.72
C GLY A 22 -5.61 -18.45 11.20
N ILE A 23 -5.49 -17.29 11.85
CA ILE A 23 -5.90 -17.08 13.24
C ILE A 23 -7.40 -17.32 13.40
N PHE A 24 -8.22 -16.78 12.50
CA PHE A 24 -9.68 -16.95 12.54
C PHE A 24 -10.10 -18.42 12.42
N ILE A 25 -9.57 -19.14 11.43
CA ILE A 25 -9.86 -20.57 11.22
C ILE A 25 -9.37 -21.41 12.40
N TYR A 26 -8.17 -21.12 12.91
CA TYR A 26 -7.63 -21.78 14.09
C TYR A 26 -8.56 -21.62 15.30
N PHE A 27 -9.07 -20.40 15.56
CA PHE A 27 -9.99 -20.18 16.67
C PHE A 27 -11.34 -20.86 16.48
N ILE A 28 -11.88 -20.93 15.25
CA ILE A 28 -13.10 -21.69 14.97
C ILE A 28 -12.88 -23.15 15.39
N TYR A 29 -11.78 -23.76 14.97
CA TYR A 29 -11.44 -25.14 15.30
C TYR A 29 -11.20 -25.34 16.81
N TYR A 30 -10.49 -24.41 17.45
CA TYR A 30 -10.21 -24.47 18.89
C TYR A 30 -11.50 -24.40 19.73
N PHE A 31 -12.41 -23.47 19.43
CA PHE A 31 -13.69 -23.36 20.13
C PHE A 31 -14.62 -24.54 19.83
N TYR A 32 -14.54 -25.10 18.62
CA TYR A 32 -15.25 -26.32 18.24
C TYR A 32 -14.84 -27.51 19.11
N GLN A 33 -13.53 -27.73 19.28
CA GLN A 33 -13.01 -28.83 20.10
C GLN A 33 -13.36 -28.70 21.59
N LYS A 34 -13.47 -27.47 22.09
CA LYS A 34 -13.85 -27.20 23.50
C LYS A 34 -15.35 -27.28 23.77
N GLN A 35 -16.19 -27.47 22.76
CA GLN A 35 -17.63 -27.43 22.95
C GLN A 35 -18.16 -28.79 23.41
N GLU A 36 -18.71 -28.86 24.62
CA GLU A 36 -19.36 -30.06 25.15
C GLU A 36 -20.71 -30.37 24.47
N LYS A 37 -21.34 -29.35 23.87
CA LYS A 37 -22.68 -29.46 23.26
C LYS A 37 -22.53 -29.61 21.75
N GLU A 38 -23.06 -30.72 21.21
CA GLU A 38 -22.94 -31.06 19.80
C GLU A 38 -23.52 -29.96 18.88
N LEU A 39 -22.61 -29.20 18.27
CA LEU A 39 -22.83 -28.44 17.06
C LEU A 39 -22.03 -29.13 15.95
N THR A 40 -22.58 -29.25 14.75
CA THR A 40 -21.84 -29.79 13.61
C THR A 40 -20.87 -28.73 13.09
N LEU A 41 -19.64 -29.12 12.70
CA LEU A 41 -18.59 -28.19 12.26
C LEU A 41 -19.07 -27.17 11.21
N TRP A 42 -19.81 -27.60 10.19
CA TRP A 42 -20.35 -26.70 9.17
C TRP A 42 -21.26 -25.60 9.74
N LYS A 43 -22.05 -25.91 10.78
CA LYS A 43 -22.91 -24.91 11.45
C LYS A 43 -22.09 -23.96 12.32
N ALA A 44 -20.99 -24.43 12.91
CA ALA A 44 -20.04 -23.58 13.62
C ALA A 44 -19.37 -22.59 12.66
N CYS A 45 -18.89 -23.08 11.51
CA CYS A 45 -18.35 -22.23 10.44
C CYS A 45 -19.38 -21.20 9.98
N LEU A 46 -20.61 -21.63 9.65
CA LEU A 46 -21.66 -20.72 9.20
C LEU A 46 -21.98 -19.64 10.25
N ALA A 47 -22.00 -20.01 11.54
CA ALA A 47 -22.23 -19.05 12.61
C ALA A 47 -21.06 -18.07 12.79
N ALA A 48 -19.82 -18.53 12.64
CA ALA A 48 -18.65 -17.66 12.66
C ALA A 48 -18.67 -16.68 11.49
N PHE A 49 -18.91 -17.15 10.26
CA PHE A 49 -19.01 -16.29 9.08
C PHE A 49 -20.18 -15.32 9.16
N ALA A 50 -21.34 -15.75 9.66
CA ALA A 50 -22.45 -14.84 9.91
C ALA A 50 -22.07 -13.77 10.95
N GLY A 51 -21.30 -14.11 11.98
CA GLY A 51 -20.80 -13.17 12.98
C GLY A 51 -19.88 -12.07 12.44
N VAL A 52 -19.17 -12.32 11.34
CA VAL A 52 -18.32 -11.32 10.66
C VAL A 52 -19.12 -10.12 10.18
N ILE A 53 -20.41 -10.33 9.85
CA ILE A 53 -21.30 -9.27 9.36
C ILE A 53 -21.46 -8.20 10.45
N SER A 54 -20.97 -7.00 10.17
CA SER A 54 -21.04 -5.85 11.07
C SER A 54 -21.49 -4.60 10.35
N PHE A 55 -22.05 -3.67 11.12
CA PHE A 55 -22.16 -2.28 10.69
C PHE A 55 -20.82 -1.59 10.92
N ASN A 56 -20.27 -0.99 9.87
CA ASN A 56 -18.97 -0.34 9.93
C ASN A 56 -19.12 1.17 9.75
N ILE A 57 -18.31 1.93 10.48
CA ILE A 57 -18.04 3.33 10.15
C ILE A 57 -16.69 3.39 9.44
N ASN A 58 -16.68 4.03 8.29
CA ASN A 58 -15.47 4.24 7.51
C ASN A 58 -14.80 5.53 7.95
N THR A 59 -13.51 5.47 8.21
CA THR A 59 -12.66 6.62 8.48
C THR A 59 -11.37 6.46 7.69
N THR A 60 -10.83 7.55 7.17
CA THR A 60 -9.51 7.52 6.51
C THR A 60 -8.46 7.89 7.55
N MET A 61 -7.46 7.04 7.73
CA MET A 61 -6.32 7.28 8.62
C MET A 61 -5.05 6.81 7.92
N PHE A 62 -3.98 7.61 7.95
CA PHE A 62 -2.73 7.29 7.23
C PHE A 62 -2.94 7.02 5.73
N HIS A 63 -3.78 7.83 5.07
CA HIS A 63 -4.15 7.65 3.65
C HIS A 63 -4.76 6.28 3.31
N THR A 64 -5.19 5.53 4.34
CA THR A 64 -5.81 4.22 4.21
C THR A 64 -7.24 4.27 4.76
N ASP A 65 -8.18 3.69 4.03
CA ASP A 65 -9.56 3.59 4.48
C ASP A 65 -9.70 2.46 5.52
N LEU A 66 -10.03 2.84 6.75
CA LEU A 66 -10.28 1.94 7.86
C LEU A 66 -11.79 1.81 8.10
N SER A 67 -12.29 0.57 8.06
CA SER A 67 -13.66 0.25 8.44
C SER A 67 -13.71 -0.27 9.88
N LEU A 68 -14.21 0.57 10.80
CA LEU A 68 -14.38 0.19 12.21
C LEU A 68 -15.73 -0.51 12.43
N PRO A 69 -15.76 -1.78 12.86
CA PRO A 69 -16.99 -2.48 13.18
C PRO A 69 -17.54 -1.98 14.52
N ILE A 70 -18.78 -1.48 14.53
CA ILE A 70 -19.42 -0.93 15.73
C ILE A 70 -20.59 -1.79 16.18
N LEU A 71 -21.44 -2.23 15.24
CA LEU A 71 -22.62 -3.01 15.57
C LEU A 71 -22.48 -4.45 15.04
N PRO A 72 -22.66 -5.47 15.91
CA PRO A 72 -22.51 -6.86 15.53
C PRO A 72 -23.81 -7.40 14.90
N ILE A 73 -24.18 -6.89 13.72
CA ILE A 73 -25.44 -7.24 13.03
C ILE A 73 -25.57 -8.75 12.87
N GLY A 74 -24.50 -9.42 12.46
CA GLY A 74 -24.44 -10.87 12.30
C GLY A 74 -24.77 -11.65 13.57
N VAL A 75 -24.26 -11.16 14.70
CA VAL A 75 -24.55 -11.72 16.02
C VAL A 75 -26.01 -11.53 16.39
N TRP A 76 -26.58 -10.35 16.13
CA TRP A 76 -28.01 -10.08 16.37
C TRP A 76 -28.93 -10.93 15.50
N LEU A 77 -28.57 -11.14 14.22
CA LEU A 77 -29.30 -12.02 13.32
C LEU A 77 -29.30 -13.47 13.82
N LEU A 78 -28.14 -13.97 14.26
CA LEU A 78 -28.02 -15.31 14.85
C LEU A 78 -28.76 -15.43 16.18
N LEU A 79 -28.71 -14.39 17.02
CA LEU A 79 -29.46 -14.33 18.28
C LEU A 79 -30.96 -14.41 18.03
N TRP A 80 -31.48 -13.61 17.09
CA TRP A 80 -32.88 -13.65 16.70
C TRP A 80 -33.26 -15.04 16.17
N TYR A 81 -32.50 -15.59 15.23
CA TYR A 81 -32.76 -16.93 14.71
C TYR A 81 -32.70 -18.03 15.79
N ALA A 82 -31.69 -18.00 16.67
CA ALA A 82 -31.52 -19.03 17.69
C ALA A 82 -32.49 -18.89 18.87
N SER A 83 -32.96 -17.67 19.18
CA SER A 83 -33.95 -17.43 20.26
C SER A 83 -35.35 -17.92 19.89
N THR A 84 -35.69 -17.99 18.60
CA THR A 84 -36.94 -18.62 18.15
C THR A 84 -36.95 -20.16 18.28
N ARG A 85 -35.79 -20.77 18.59
CA ARG A 85 -35.64 -22.23 18.70
C ARG A 85 -35.59 -22.68 20.17
N LYS A 86 -36.26 -23.79 20.45
CA LYS A 86 -36.18 -24.47 21.76
C LYS A 86 -34.78 -25.08 21.96
N ASN A 87 -34.43 -25.38 23.22
CA ASN A 87 -33.21 -26.12 23.65
C ASN A 87 -31.89 -25.33 23.76
N GLY A 88 -31.94 -24.04 24.10
CA GLY A 88 -30.73 -23.27 24.38
C GLY A 88 -29.80 -23.18 23.17
N ALA A 89 -30.36 -23.09 21.97
CA ALA A 89 -29.62 -23.03 20.71
C ALA A 89 -28.62 -21.87 20.70
N TRP A 90 -29.00 -20.72 21.26
CA TRP A 90 -28.13 -19.55 21.37
C TRP A 90 -26.80 -19.86 22.06
N GLU A 91 -26.82 -20.59 23.18
CA GLU A 91 -25.60 -20.94 23.92
C GLU A 91 -24.61 -21.77 23.07
N ARG A 92 -25.11 -22.50 22.06
CA ARG A 92 -24.25 -23.26 21.14
C ARG A 92 -23.65 -22.38 20.04
N TYR A 93 -24.39 -21.39 19.54
CA TYR A 93 -23.94 -20.51 18.45
C TYR A 93 -23.16 -19.29 18.93
N ARG A 94 -23.43 -18.83 20.16
CA ARG A 94 -22.86 -17.64 20.79
C ARG A 94 -21.34 -17.52 20.64
N PRO A 95 -20.51 -18.53 21.00
CA PRO A 95 -19.06 -18.37 20.91
C PRO A 95 -18.58 -18.12 19.47
N PHE A 96 -19.16 -18.82 18.49
CA PHE A 96 -18.80 -18.64 17.07
C PHE A 96 -19.27 -17.30 16.51
N ALA A 97 -20.48 -16.87 16.85
CA ALA A 97 -21.01 -15.57 16.43
C ALA A 97 -20.11 -14.43 16.91
N TRP A 98 -19.75 -14.44 18.20
CA TRP A 98 -18.85 -13.43 18.77
C TRP A 98 -17.43 -13.55 18.24
N LEU A 99 -16.95 -14.77 17.95
CA LEU A 99 -15.65 -14.97 17.30
C LEU A 99 -15.60 -14.30 15.91
N GLY A 100 -16.66 -14.47 15.11
CA GLY A 100 -16.81 -13.81 13.82
C GLY A 100 -16.79 -12.29 13.93
N PHE A 101 -17.49 -11.73 14.91
CA PHE A 101 -17.44 -10.29 15.13
C PHE A 101 -16.04 -9.83 15.57
N LEU A 102 -15.40 -10.58 16.47
CA LEU A 102 -14.08 -10.25 17.01
C LEU A 102 -12.97 -10.34 15.96
N SER A 103 -13.11 -11.21 14.95
CA SER A 103 -12.11 -11.34 13.88
C SER A 103 -11.96 -10.07 13.04
N ASN A 104 -12.97 -9.20 13.00
CA ASN A 104 -12.86 -7.88 12.38
C ASN A 104 -11.79 -7.03 13.11
N TYR A 105 -11.79 -7.02 14.44
CA TYR A 105 -10.78 -6.28 15.22
C TYR A 105 -9.39 -6.91 15.11
N VAL A 106 -9.29 -8.24 15.08
CA VAL A 106 -8.02 -8.93 14.82
C VAL A 106 -7.45 -8.51 13.45
N THR A 107 -8.30 -8.45 12.42
CA THR A 107 -7.91 -7.99 11.09
C THR A 107 -7.40 -6.55 11.12
N ILE A 108 -8.08 -5.65 11.84
CA ILE A 108 -7.66 -4.26 11.99
C ILE A 108 -6.29 -4.16 12.68
N VAL A 109 -6.07 -4.91 13.76
CA VAL A 109 -4.77 -4.92 14.46
C VAL A 109 -3.67 -5.41 13.53
N ILE A 110 -3.90 -6.50 12.79
CA ILE A 110 -2.93 -7.02 11.83
C ILE A 110 -2.67 -6.00 10.72
N MET A 111 -3.69 -5.30 10.22
CA MET A 111 -3.54 -4.26 9.21
C MET A 111 -2.66 -3.10 9.70
N ILE A 112 -2.88 -2.62 10.92
CA ILE A 112 -2.05 -1.55 11.53
C ILE A 112 -0.60 -2.02 11.68
N LEU A 113 -0.39 -3.27 12.10
CA LEU A 113 0.94 -3.86 12.18
C LEU A 113 1.59 -3.99 10.81
N SER A 114 0.85 -4.44 9.79
CA SER A 114 1.31 -4.53 8.41
C SER A 114 1.76 -3.17 7.88
N LEU A 115 0.99 -2.09 8.14
CA LEU A 115 1.38 -0.73 7.77
C LEU A 115 2.70 -0.30 8.44
N ALA A 116 2.86 -0.57 9.74
CA ALA A 116 4.07 -0.24 10.47
C ALA A 116 5.29 -1.02 9.94
N ILE A 117 5.12 -2.32 9.66
CA ILE A 117 6.18 -3.17 9.10
C ILE A 117 6.51 -2.72 7.67
N HIS A 118 5.51 -2.34 6.87
CA HIS A 118 5.71 -1.87 5.51
C HIS A 118 6.57 -0.61 5.47
N ASN A 119 6.27 0.41 6.27
CA ASN A 119 7.08 1.61 6.36
C ASN A 119 8.52 1.34 6.86
N LEU A 120 8.72 0.30 7.67
CA LEU A 120 10.05 -0.07 8.16
C LEU A 120 10.87 -0.85 7.12
N VAL A 121 10.22 -1.71 6.33
CA VAL A 121 10.88 -2.55 5.32
C VAL A 121 11.06 -1.81 3.99
N PHE A 122 10.12 -0.94 3.65
CA PHE A 122 10.07 -0.13 2.43
C PHE A 122 9.99 1.36 2.77
N PRO A 123 11.07 1.94 3.34
CA PRO A 123 11.11 3.35 3.69
C PRO A 123 10.89 4.23 2.45
N LYS A 124 9.92 5.15 2.53
CA LYS A 124 9.57 6.08 1.44
C LYS A 124 10.52 7.29 1.35
N ASP A 125 11.38 7.46 2.34
CA ASP A 125 12.46 8.45 2.44
C ASP A 125 13.80 7.93 1.86
N ASP A 126 13.79 6.75 1.26
CA ASP A 126 14.95 6.13 0.62
C ASP A 126 14.65 5.86 -0.86
N LEU A 127 15.42 6.50 -1.75
CA LEU A 127 15.26 6.37 -3.20
C LEU A 127 15.42 4.93 -3.69
N THR A 128 16.24 4.12 -3.01
CA THR A 128 16.44 2.70 -3.37
C THR A 128 15.17 1.86 -3.21
N THR A 129 14.17 2.35 -2.46
CA THR A 129 12.85 1.72 -2.39
C THR A 129 12.12 1.78 -3.73
N PHE A 130 12.34 2.84 -4.50
CA PHE A 130 11.69 3.08 -5.77
C PHE A 130 12.53 2.64 -6.96
N ILE A 131 13.86 2.65 -6.83
CA ILE A 131 14.82 2.23 -7.86
C ILE A 131 15.66 1.08 -7.32
N ALA A 132 15.06 -0.11 -7.24
CA ALA A 132 15.72 -1.31 -6.71
C ALA A 132 16.34 -2.17 -7.80
N ASN A 133 15.76 -2.17 -9.00
CA ASN A 133 16.33 -2.77 -10.19
C ASN A 133 16.31 -1.72 -11.31
N TYR A 134 17.45 -1.56 -11.97
CA TYR A 134 17.70 -0.59 -13.03
C TYR A 134 18.46 -1.22 -14.21
N GLU A 135 18.39 -2.56 -14.35
CA GLU A 135 19.12 -3.30 -15.41
C GLU A 135 18.69 -2.87 -16.82
N HIS A 136 17.43 -2.47 -16.97
CA HIS A 136 16.84 -2.00 -18.23
C HIS A 136 16.47 -0.51 -18.14
N ALA A 137 17.11 0.25 -17.25
CA ALA A 137 16.75 1.62 -17.01
C ALA A 137 17.10 2.51 -18.22
N GLU A 138 16.12 3.28 -18.67
CA GLU A 138 16.24 4.17 -19.85
C GLU A 138 15.56 5.51 -19.59
N LEU A 139 16.09 6.56 -20.22
CA LEU A 139 15.49 7.89 -20.19
C LEU A 139 14.63 8.10 -21.42
N MET A 140 13.42 8.56 -21.17
CA MET A 140 12.50 9.01 -22.20
C MET A 140 12.30 10.51 -22.08
N ALA A 141 12.62 11.27 -23.13
CA ALA A 141 12.32 12.69 -23.18
C ALA A 141 10.79 12.92 -23.15
N THR A 142 10.32 13.72 -22.20
CA THR A 142 8.90 14.07 -22.04
C THR A 142 8.59 15.48 -22.53
N HIS A 143 9.62 16.30 -22.75
CA HIS A 143 9.48 17.70 -23.16
C HIS A 143 10.47 18.05 -24.30
N PRO A 144 10.09 18.95 -25.26
CA PRO A 144 11.00 19.39 -26.34
C PRO A 144 12.28 20.09 -25.89
N SER A 145 12.35 20.54 -24.63
CA SER A 145 13.55 21.15 -24.05
C SER A 145 14.53 20.12 -23.45
N ALA A 146 14.26 18.83 -23.62
CA ALA A 146 15.16 17.75 -23.26
C ALA A 146 16.43 17.80 -24.12
N ASP A 147 17.59 17.80 -23.49
CA ASP A 147 18.88 17.67 -24.17
C ASP A 147 19.10 16.23 -24.63
N GLU A 148 19.98 16.03 -25.63
CA GLU A 148 20.41 14.70 -26.07
C GLU A 148 21.40 14.10 -25.05
N VAL A 149 20.86 13.55 -23.96
CA VAL A 149 21.59 12.89 -22.86
C VAL A 149 21.19 11.41 -22.75
N ILE A 150 22.10 10.62 -22.17
CA ILE A 150 21.85 9.22 -21.83
C ILE A 150 22.01 8.98 -20.33
N LEU A 151 21.36 7.95 -19.81
CA LEU A 151 21.52 7.52 -18.42
C LEU A 151 22.89 6.87 -18.24
N ASP A 152 23.66 7.36 -17.27
CA ASP A 152 24.87 6.69 -16.81
C ASP A 152 24.50 5.71 -15.69
N VAL A 153 24.29 4.44 -16.05
CA VAL A 153 23.83 3.40 -15.12
C VAL A 153 24.84 3.15 -14.00
N GLU A 154 26.15 3.26 -14.29
CA GLU A 154 27.20 3.08 -13.29
C GLU A 154 27.19 4.23 -12.28
N ARG A 155 27.02 5.48 -12.74
CA ARG A 155 26.85 6.63 -11.85
C ARG A 155 25.55 6.55 -11.06
N LEU A 156 24.44 6.10 -11.68
CA LEU A 156 23.18 5.89 -10.97
C LEU A 156 23.37 4.92 -9.79
N GLU A 157 24.02 3.78 -10.01
CA GLU A 157 24.32 2.82 -8.93
C GLU A 157 25.12 3.45 -7.79
N GLN A 158 26.14 4.25 -8.11
CA GLN A 158 26.98 4.93 -7.12
C GLN A 158 26.25 6.03 -6.35
N GLN A 159 25.38 6.77 -7.03
CA GLN A 159 24.68 7.93 -6.47
C GLN A 159 23.39 7.57 -5.73
N LEU A 160 22.72 6.46 -6.08
CA LEU A 160 21.48 6.00 -5.44
C LEU A 160 21.49 6.08 -3.89
N PRO A 161 22.51 5.62 -3.16
CA PRO A 161 22.56 5.72 -1.70
C PRO A 161 22.88 7.12 -1.16
N LEU A 162 23.29 8.05 -2.03
CA LEU A 162 23.68 9.43 -1.68
C LEU A 162 22.56 10.44 -1.92
N PHE A 163 21.48 10.03 -2.60
CA PHE A 163 20.30 10.87 -2.79
C PHE A 163 19.62 11.15 -1.44
N GLU A 164 19.48 12.43 -1.11
CA GLU A 164 18.75 12.88 0.07
C GLU A 164 17.40 13.47 -0.33
N GLN A 165 16.37 13.22 0.49
CA GLN A 165 15.07 13.83 0.28
C GLN A 165 15.19 15.36 0.46
N SER A 166 14.77 16.12 -0.54
CA SER A 166 14.83 17.58 -0.54
C SER A 166 13.46 18.20 -0.80
N SER A 167 13.28 19.45 -0.42
CA SER A 167 12.06 20.20 -0.74
C SER A 167 12.14 20.76 -2.15
N LEU A 168 11.15 20.46 -2.98
CA LEU A 168 10.92 21.12 -4.26
C LEU A 168 10.29 22.49 -3.99
N MET A 169 11.05 23.40 -3.38
CA MET A 169 10.64 24.79 -3.17
C MET A 169 11.43 25.67 -4.13
N ASP A 170 10.99 25.68 -5.39
CA ASP A 170 11.37 26.74 -6.29
C ASP A 170 10.12 27.38 -6.89
N LEU A 171 9.68 28.47 -6.27
CA LEU A 171 8.57 29.30 -6.79
C LEU A 171 8.90 29.83 -8.19
N SER A 172 10.18 29.92 -8.55
CA SER A 172 10.61 30.41 -9.86
C SER A 172 10.18 29.49 -11.01
N TRP A 173 10.28 28.16 -10.85
CA TRP A 173 9.82 27.20 -11.88
C TRP A 173 8.32 27.33 -12.14
N TYR A 174 7.51 27.49 -11.09
CA TYR A 174 6.07 27.71 -11.24
C TYR A 174 5.76 29.04 -11.94
N GLU A 175 6.48 30.10 -11.61
CA GLU A 175 6.32 31.42 -12.26
C GLU A 175 6.74 31.38 -13.74
N GLU A 176 7.80 30.66 -14.09
CA GLU A 176 8.27 30.47 -15.47
C GLU A 176 7.25 29.71 -16.34
N ILE A 177 6.62 28.67 -15.78
CA ILE A 177 5.55 27.93 -16.48
C ILE A 177 4.26 28.76 -16.57
N ALA A 178 3.90 29.48 -15.52
CA ALA A 178 2.63 30.21 -15.44
C ALA A 178 2.62 31.50 -16.29
N TYR A 179 3.78 32.14 -16.47
CA TYR A 179 3.89 33.44 -17.14
C TYR A 179 4.81 33.48 -18.38
N GLY A 180 5.57 32.42 -18.67
CA GLY A 180 6.45 32.33 -19.84
C GLY A 180 5.74 31.95 -21.15
N GLU A 181 6.32 32.33 -22.31
CA GLU A 181 5.85 31.86 -23.61
C GLU A 181 6.19 30.38 -23.84
N ARG A 182 5.24 29.59 -24.36
CA ARG A 182 5.34 28.11 -24.50
C ARG A 182 6.61 27.58 -25.18
N SER A 183 7.28 28.37 -26.03
CA SER A 183 8.51 27.98 -26.74
C SER A 183 9.80 28.26 -25.96
N GLU A 184 9.73 29.00 -24.86
CA GLU A 184 10.88 29.36 -24.01
C GLU A 184 10.82 28.70 -22.61
N GLN A 185 9.78 27.91 -22.34
CA GLN A 185 9.60 27.23 -21.06
C GLN A 185 10.63 26.11 -20.91
N ASN A 186 11.59 26.32 -20.01
CA ASN A 186 12.57 25.31 -19.64
C ASN A 186 11.96 24.36 -18.61
N GLU A 187 11.46 23.20 -19.09
CA GLU A 187 11.01 22.14 -18.18
C GLU A 187 12.17 21.68 -17.29
N GLN A 188 11.93 21.64 -15.97
CA GLN A 188 12.89 21.26 -14.93
C GLN A 188 13.05 19.74 -14.90
N PHE A 189 11.98 19.00 -15.17
CA PHE A 189 11.98 17.53 -15.24
C PHE A 189 11.66 17.03 -16.65
N PRO A 190 12.54 17.29 -17.65
CA PRO A 190 12.25 17.01 -19.05
C PRO A 190 12.42 15.53 -19.42
N TYR A 191 12.79 14.67 -18.46
CA TYR A 191 13.06 13.25 -18.66
C TYR A 191 12.22 12.39 -17.72
N MET A 192 11.69 11.29 -18.23
CA MET A 192 11.09 10.20 -17.44
C MET A 192 12.05 9.03 -17.39
N LEU A 193 12.32 8.51 -16.19
CA LEU A 193 13.10 7.30 -15.99
C LEU A 193 12.16 6.09 -16.06
N THR A 194 12.41 5.23 -17.05
CA THR A 194 11.62 4.03 -17.34
C THR A 194 12.48 2.79 -17.21
N GLY A 195 11.87 1.60 -17.22
CA GLY A 195 12.60 0.33 -17.12
C GLY A 195 13.21 0.04 -15.74
N THR A 196 12.85 0.83 -14.73
CA THR A 196 13.18 0.58 -13.32
C THR A 196 12.04 -0.14 -12.60
N TYR A 197 12.39 -0.82 -11.52
CA TYR A 197 11.43 -1.50 -10.65
C TYR A 197 11.65 -1.13 -9.18
N THR A 198 10.54 -0.94 -8.46
CA THR A 198 10.53 -0.75 -7.01
C THR A 198 10.95 -2.03 -6.29
N LYS A 199 11.32 -1.92 -5.00
CA LYS A 199 11.69 -3.10 -4.19
C LYS A 199 10.59 -4.16 -4.28
N TRP A 200 10.99 -5.41 -4.53
CA TRP A 200 10.06 -6.52 -4.73
C TRP A 200 9.10 -6.63 -3.54
N GLY A 201 7.81 -6.78 -3.84
CA GLY A 201 6.76 -6.91 -2.83
C GLY A 201 6.40 -5.61 -2.10
N SER A 202 6.96 -4.46 -2.48
CA SER A 202 6.56 -3.15 -1.91
C SER A 202 5.15 -2.74 -2.31
N GLY A 203 4.69 -3.12 -3.51
CA GLY A 203 3.40 -2.73 -4.06
C GLY A 203 3.27 -1.23 -4.33
N LEU A 204 4.39 -0.49 -4.41
CA LEU A 204 4.41 0.95 -4.66
C LEU A 204 4.47 1.23 -6.17
N PRO A 205 3.41 1.76 -6.80
CA PRO A 205 3.49 2.27 -8.16
C PRO A 205 4.14 3.66 -8.12
N ALA A 206 5.26 3.82 -8.83
CA ALA A 206 5.97 5.09 -8.90
C ALA A 206 6.25 5.46 -10.36
N ILE A 207 6.02 6.72 -10.69
CA ILE A 207 6.55 7.34 -11.91
C ILE A 207 7.76 8.17 -11.49
N LEU A 208 8.84 8.07 -12.25
CA LEU A 208 10.10 8.72 -11.93
C LEU A 208 10.43 9.73 -13.02
N TYR A 209 10.69 10.97 -12.63
CA TYR A 209 11.22 11.99 -13.52
C TYR A 209 12.61 12.41 -13.06
N VAL A 210 13.48 12.72 -14.01
CA VAL A 210 14.85 13.15 -13.76
C VAL A 210 14.95 14.63 -14.08
N GLU A 211 15.55 15.37 -13.15
CA GLU A 211 15.82 16.80 -13.31
C GLU A 211 16.80 17.02 -14.46
N ARG A 212 16.72 18.18 -15.12
CA ARG A 212 17.53 18.48 -16.32
C ARG A 212 19.05 18.29 -16.09
N ASP A 213 19.54 18.67 -14.92
CA ASP A 213 20.95 18.54 -14.55
C ASP A 213 21.36 17.11 -14.15
N GLY A 214 20.39 16.19 -14.06
CA GLY A 214 20.60 14.80 -13.66
C GLY A 214 20.90 14.59 -12.18
N LYS A 215 20.80 15.64 -11.36
CA LYS A 215 21.09 15.56 -9.93
C LYS A 215 19.85 15.33 -9.08
N GLY A 216 18.67 15.62 -9.64
CA GLY A 216 17.39 15.45 -8.97
C GLY A 216 16.54 14.34 -9.58
N ILE A 217 15.79 13.65 -8.73
CA ILE A 217 14.76 12.68 -9.13
C ILE A 217 13.46 13.03 -8.41
N LEU A 218 12.41 13.28 -9.19
CA LEU A 218 11.05 13.46 -8.71
C LEU A 218 10.30 12.13 -8.84
N ILE A 219 9.73 11.68 -7.73
CA ILE A 219 8.92 10.48 -7.62
C ILE A 219 7.46 10.92 -7.49
N GLU A 220 6.64 10.50 -8.43
CA GLU A 220 5.20 10.69 -8.39
C GLU A 220 4.53 9.37 -7.95
N LEU A 221 3.89 9.42 -6.78
CA LEU A 221 3.06 8.36 -6.22
C LEU A 221 1.58 8.75 -6.36
N PRO A 222 0.63 7.80 -6.23
CA PRO A 222 -0.79 8.11 -6.37
C PRO A 222 -1.32 9.17 -5.39
N ASP A 223 -0.71 9.29 -4.21
CA ASP A 223 -1.16 10.11 -3.09
C ASP A 223 -0.21 11.27 -2.73
N GLU A 224 1.03 11.23 -3.20
CA GLU A 224 2.05 12.23 -2.87
C GLU A 224 3.17 12.31 -3.92
N GLN A 225 3.96 13.37 -3.88
CA GLN A 225 5.20 13.51 -4.64
C GLN A 225 6.38 13.63 -3.69
N ARG A 226 7.52 13.07 -4.10
CA ARG A 226 8.76 13.09 -3.32
C ARG A 226 9.93 13.46 -4.22
N TYR A 227 10.76 14.38 -3.76
CA TYR A 227 11.91 14.85 -4.51
C TYR A 227 13.19 14.48 -3.78
N PHE A 228 14.14 13.92 -4.52
CA PHE A 228 15.45 13.51 -4.05
C PHE A 228 16.52 14.22 -4.86
N ARG A 229 17.61 14.64 -4.22
CA ARG A 229 18.75 15.25 -4.91
C ARG A 229 20.08 14.67 -4.41
N ALA A 230 21.03 14.52 -5.32
CA ALA A 230 22.42 14.16 -5.06
C ALA A 230 23.37 15.26 -5.56
N ASP A 231 24.64 15.19 -5.19
CA ASP A 231 25.64 16.18 -5.59
C ASP A 231 26.10 16.00 -7.04
N ASP A 232 26.14 14.76 -7.53
CA ASP A 232 26.60 14.41 -8.87
C ASP A 232 25.44 14.01 -9.79
N SER A 233 25.68 14.15 -11.11
CA SER A 233 24.69 13.83 -12.13
C SER A 233 24.68 12.34 -12.48
N VAL A 234 23.48 11.77 -12.65
CA VAL A 234 23.28 10.42 -13.21
C VAL A 234 23.18 10.43 -14.75
N LEU A 235 23.37 11.59 -15.38
CA LEU A 235 23.29 11.77 -16.83
C LEU A 235 24.68 11.89 -17.44
N LYS A 236 24.77 11.59 -18.73
CA LYS A 236 25.98 11.76 -19.56
C LYS A 236 25.62 12.31 -20.93
N GLY A 237 26.44 13.23 -21.45
CA GLY A 237 26.21 13.89 -22.74
C GLY A 237 25.59 15.28 -22.56
N GLY A 238 25.21 15.95 -23.66
CA GLY A 238 24.55 17.27 -23.60
C GLY A 238 25.36 18.41 -22.94
N GLY A 239 26.67 18.25 -22.72
CA GLY A 239 27.50 19.20 -21.97
C GLY A 239 27.60 18.93 -20.47
N ILE A 240 27.02 17.83 -20.00
CA ILE A 240 27.16 17.29 -18.64
C ILE A 240 28.36 16.34 -18.63
N GLU A 241 29.39 16.64 -17.82
CA GLU A 241 30.60 15.82 -17.63
C GLU A 241 30.37 14.62 -16.71
#